data_AF-A0A157Z7X4-F1
#
_entry.id   AF-A0A157Z7X4-F1
#
_cell.length_a   1.000
_cell.length_b   1.000
_cell.length_c   1.000
_cell.angle_alpha   90.00
_cell.angle_beta   90.00
_cell.angle_gamma   90.00
#
_symmetry.space_group_name_H-M   'P 1'
#
loop_
_entity.id
_entity.type
_entity.pdbx_description
1 polymer ?
#
loop_
_entity_poly.entity_id
_entity_poly.type
_entity_poly.pdbx_seq_one_letter_code
_entity_poly.pdbx_strand_id
1 'polypeptide(L)' 'MSLGLSNSASDGARIEAQTPQPPDPPVTPPDQPPPTPIPPDTNPDPTREPPEPPSQPIGDPPPGPGESPHVY' A
#
# COMPACT_ATOMS: atom_id res chain seq x y z
N MET A 1 14.29 -16.34 -89.73
CA MET A 1 14.06 -17.11 -88.48
C MET A 1 12.79 -16.58 -87.85
N SER A 2 11.74 -17.39 -87.79
CA SER A 2 10.45 -17.05 -87.19
C SER A 2 10.53 -17.30 -85.68
N LEU A 3 10.10 -16.34 -84.85
CA LEU A 3 9.78 -16.57 -83.44
C LEU A 3 8.38 -16.01 -83.20
N GLY A 4 7.43 -16.93 -83.06
CA GLY A 4 6.03 -16.64 -82.79
C GLY A 4 5.78 -16.24 -81.33
N LEU A 5 4.68 -15.49 -81.18
CA LEU A 5 3.70 -15.43 -80.10
C LEU A 5 4.07 -16.15 -78.77
N SER A 6 3.99 -15.43 -77.64
CA SER A 6 2.92 -15.64 -76.63
C SER A 6 3.17 -14.84 -75.35
N ASN A 7 2.12 -14.14 -74.91
CA ASN A 7 1.75 -13.79 -73.54
C ASN A 7 2.87 -13.57 -72.51
N SER A 8 3.11 -12.30 -72.15
CA SER A 8 3.21 -12.00 -70.73
C SER A 8 1.95 -11.25 -70.34
N ALA A 9 1.16 -11.93 -69.53
CA ALA A 9 -0.12 -11.48 -69.03
C ALA A 9 0.00 -10.10 -68.40
N SER A 10 -1.06 -9.33 -68.58
CA SER A 10 -1.42 -8.25 -67.68
C SER A 10 -1.54 -8.83 -66.26
N ASP A 11 -0.44 -8.95 -65.53
CA ASP A 11 -0.48 -9.05 -64.08
C ASP A 11 -0.94 -7.68 -63.60
N GLY A 12 -2.26 -7.53 -63.55
CA GLY A 12 -2.91 -6.37 -62.98
C GLY A 12 -2.29 -6.14 -61.62
N ALA A 13 -1.56 -5.03 -61.50
CA ALA A 13 -1.02 -4.56 -60.23
C ALA A 13 -2.22 -4.38 -59.29
N ARG A 14 -2.48 -5.41 -58.48
CA ARG A 14 -3.55 -5.41 -57.50
C ARG A 14 -3.10 -4.41 -56.45
N ILE A 15 -3.67 -3.22 -56.50
CA ILE A 15 -3.46 -2.18 -55.49
C ILE A 15 -4.16 -2.70 -54.23
N GLU A 16 -3.40 -3.36 -53.37
CA GLU A 16 -3.88 -3.78 -52.06
C GLU A 16 -4.02 -2.53 -51.19
N ALA A 17 -5.24 -2.22 -50.76
CA ALA A 17 -5.48 -1.14 -49.82
C ALA A 17 -4.69 -1.42 -48.54
N GLN A 18 -3.73 -0.55 -48.23
CA GLN A 18 -2.96 -0.64 -46.99
C GLN A 18 -3.76 0.06 -45.88
N THR A 19 -4.20 -0.72 -44.90
CA THR A 19 -4.82 -0.16 -43.69
C THR A 19 -3.71 0.42 -42.81
N PRO A 20 -3.78 1.70 -42.38
CA PRO A 20 -2.83 2.24 -41.41
C PRO A 20 -2.83 1.40 -40.13
N GLN A 21 -1.66 1.22 -39.54
CA GLN A 21 -1.55 0.57 -38.24
C GLN A 21 -2.18 1.47 -37.16
N PRO A 22 -2.97 0.93 -36.22
CA PRO A 22 -3.45 1.71 -35.08
C PRO A 22 -2.27 2.18 -34.21
N PRO A 23 -2.42 3.31 -33.49
CA PRO A 23 -1.42 3.73 -32.53
C PRO A 23 -1.30 2.71 -31.40
N ASP A 24 -0.11 2.66 -30.80
CA ASP A 24 0.13 1.84 -29.62
C ASP A 24 -0.75 2.29 -28.43
N PRO A 25 -1.12 1.35 -27.55
CA PRO A 25 -1.87 1.69 -26.33
C PRO A 25 -1.03 2.58 -25.41
N PRO A 26 -1.68 3.42 -24.57
CA PRO A 26 -0.96 4.17 -23.56
C PRO A 26 -0.27 3.23 -22.57
N VAL A 27 0.90 3.63 -22.09
CA VAL A 27 1.60 2.92 -21.01
C VAL A 27 0.88 3.23 -19.69
N THR A 28 0.31 2.20 -19.06
CA THR A 28 -0.23 2.33 -17.70
C THR A 28 0.94 2.55 -16.72
N PRO A 29 0.89 3.58 -15.86
CA PRO A 29 1.89 3.75 -14.82
C PRO A 29 1.88 2.52 -13.89
N PRO A 30 3.03 2.16 -13.28
CA PRO A 30 3.06 1.09 -12.31
C PRO A 30 2.10 1.40 -11.16
N ASP A 31 1.44 0.37 -10.64
CA ASP A 31 0.58 0.48 -9.46
C ASP A 31 1.36 1.13 -8.31
N GLN A 32 0.83 2.24 -7.81
CA GLN A 32 1.39 2.90 -6.64
C GLN A 32 0.98 2.09 -5.39
N PRO A 33 1.90 1.82 -4.45
CA PRO A 33 1.54 1.10 -3.24
C PRO A 33 0.44 1.83 -2.47
N PRO A 34 -0.43 1.10 -1.74
CA PRO A 34 -1.42 1.73 -0.88
C PRO A 34 -0.74 2.64 0.16
N PRO A 35 -1.42 3.71 0.61
CA PRO A 35 -0.87 4.57 1.64
C PRO A 35 -0.61 3.78 2.93
N THR A 36 0.51 4.09 3.58
CA THR A 36 0.87 3.50 4.88
C THR A 36 -0.16 3.92 5.94
N PRO A 37 -0.67 3.01 6.79
CA PRO A 37 -1.54 3.38 7.90
C PRO A 37 -0.85 4.38 8.84
N ILE A 38 -1.58 5.42 9.24
CA ILE A 38 -1.09 6.39 10.22
C ILE A 38 -1.23 5.77 11.62
N PRO A 39 -0.17 5.79 12.46
CA PRO A 39 -0.29 5.30 13.83
C PRO A 39 -1.27 6.16 14.64
N PRO A 40 -1.97 5.58 15.63
CA PRO A 40 -2.80 6.35 16.55
C PRO A 40 -1.92 7.35 17.31
N ASP A 41 -2.49 8.51 17.63
CA ASP A 41 -1.84 9.48 18.50
C ASP A 41 -1.67 8.86 19.89
N THR A 42 -0.44 8.76 20.37
CA THR A 42 -0.10 8.24 21.70
C THR A 42 -0.08 9.33 22.75
N ASN A 43 -0.26 10.60 22.35
CA ASN A 43 -0.32 11.71 23.27
C ASN A 43 -1.65 11.63 24.07
N PRO A 44 -1.59 11.48 25.40
CA PRO A 44 -2.80 11.50 26.20
C PRO A 44 -3.48 12.87 26.05
N ASP A 45 -4.80 12.86 26.01
CA ASP A 45 -5.60 14.09 26.01
C ASP A 45 -5.28 14.90 27.30
N PRO A 46 -4.75 16.14 27.19
CA PRO A 46 -4.38 16.95 28.35
C PRO A 46 -5.59 17.45 29.14
N THR A 47 -6.80 17.34 28.57
CA THR A 47 -8.07 17.68 29.23
C THR A 47 -8.69 16.49 29.97
N ARG A 48 -8.15 15.29 29.78
CA ARG A 48 -8.57 14.10 30.54
C ARG A 48 -8.08 14.19 31.97
N GLU A 49 -8.96 13.90 32.93
CA GLU A 49 -8.56 13.82 34.34
C GLU A 49 -7.45 12.78 34.54
N PRO A 50 -6.39 13.08 35.32
CA PRO A 50 -5.39 12.09 35.66
C PRO A 50 -6.01 10.91 36.42
N PRO A 51 -5.46 9.69 36.29
CA PRO A 51 -5.92 8.56 37.08
C PRO A 51 -5.70 8.84 38.58
N GLU A 52 -6.62 8.36 39.42
CA GLU A 52 -6.49 8.48 40.87
C GLU A 52 -5.27 7.68 41.38
N PRO A 53 -4.54 8.19 42.41
CA PRO A 53 -3.49 7.42 43.05
C PRO A 53 -4.09 6.23 43.82
N PRO A 54 -3.36 5.11 43.94
CA PRO A 54 -3.80 3.99 44.76
C PRO A 54 -4.00 4.42 46.21
N SER A 55 -5.09 3.97 46.82
CA SER A 55 -5.55 4.54 48.09
C SER A 55 -4.69 4.20 49.32
N GLN A 56 -3.79 3.22 49.25
CA GLN A 56 -2.92 2.79 50.36
C GLN A 56 -1.69 2.02 49.83
N PRO A 57 -0.58 1.93 50.59
CA PRO A 57 0.41 0.86 50.38
C PRO A 57 -0.29 -0.51 50.47
N ILE A 58 0.18 -1.49 49.71
CA ILE A 58 -0.40 -2.86 49.64
C ILE A 58 -0.20 -3.66 50.95
N GLY A 59 0.22 -3.02 52.04
CA GLY A 59 0.44 -3.66 53.33
C GLY A 59 0.29 -2.68 54.49
N ASP A 60 0.13 -3.25 55.69
CA ASP A 60 0.15 -2.49 56.93
C ASP A 60 1.44 -1.66 57.04
N PRO A 61 1.36 -0.45 57.60
CA PRO A 61 2.57 0.31 57.91
C PRO A 61 3.48 -0.53 58.83
N PRO A 62 4.82 -0.41 58.67
CA PRO A 62 5.72 -1.07 59.61
C PRO A 62 5.44 -0.56 61.04
N PRO A 63 5.66 -1.39 62.08
CA PRO A 63 5.53 -0.95 63.47
C PRO A 63 6.37 0.31 63.72
N GLY A 64 5.82 1.27 64.45
CA GLY A 64 6.53 2.47 64.87
C GLY A 64 7.65 2.17 65.87
N PRO A 65 8.51 3.16 66.17
CA PRO A 65 9.56 3.01 67.16
C PRO A 65 8.99 2.65 68.54
N GLY A 66 9.32 1.47 69.04
CA GLY A 66 8.81 0.95 70.33
C GLY A 66 7.60 0.04 70.24
N GLU A 67 7.07 -0.21 69.04
CA GLU A 67 6.02 -1.22 68.80
C GLU A 67 6.62 -2.57 68.43
N SER A 68 6.09 -3.65 69.02
CA SER A 68 6.46 -5.02 68.64
C SER A 68 5.73 -5.43 67.35
N PRO A 69 6.32 -6.29 66.50
CA PRO A 69 5.60 -6.85 65.34
C PRO A 69 4.29 -7.50 65.78
N HIS A 70 3.24 -7.32 65.00
CA HIS A 70 1.98 -8.06 65.19
C HIS A 70 2.26 -9.55 64.93
N VAL A 71 2.46 -10.31 66.00
CA VAL A 71 2.50 -11.78 65.97
C VAL A 71 1.05 -12.28 65.95
N TYR A 72 0.63 -12.84 64.82
CA TYR A 72 -0.63 -13.58 64.69
C TYR A 72 -0.51 -14.97 65.33
#